data_AF-A0A2U0S1R8-F1
#
_entry.id   AF-A0A2U0S1R8-F1
#
_cell.length_a   1.000
_cell.length_b   1.000
_cell.length_c   1.000
_cell.angle_alpha   90.00
_cell.angle_beta   90.00
_cell.angle_gamma   90.00
#
_symmetry.space_group_name_H-M   'P 1'
#
loop_
_entity.id
_entity.type
_entity.pdbx_description
1 polymer ?
#
loop_
_entity_poly.entity_id
_entity_poly.type
_entity_poly.pdbx_seq_one_letter_code
_entity_poly.pdbx_strand_id
1 'polypeptide(L)'
;MVHVYCKGKHKTKDNQLCDDCTEFLEYAFMRLDKCPFQEEKSTCGKCLVHCYQPEMREKAKQIMRYSGPRLIYKSPVLALHHVFDGRKKPLTLKEFKNKKMKNSS
;
A
#
# COMPACT_ATOMS: atom_id res chain seq x y z
N MET A 1 7.06 -3.68 -2.72
CA MET A 1 7.01 -4.75 -1.70
C MET A 1 6.58 -6.10 -2.27
N VAL A 2 5.57 -6.15 -3.16
CA VAL A 2 5.10 -7.39 -3.83
C VAL A 2 6.24 -8.22 -4.43
N HIS A 3 7.17 -7.59 -5.16
CA HIS A 3 8.35 -8.28 -5.72
C HIS A 3 9.22 -8.99 -4.67
N VAL A 4 9.38 -8.42 -3.47
CA VAL A 4 10.15 -9.04 -2.37
C VAL A 4 9.41 -10.27 -1.83
N TYR A 5 8.09 -10.17 -1.69
CA TYR A 5 7.24 -11.30 -1.32
C TYR A 5 7.29 -12.41 -2.35
N CYS A 6 7.04 -12.09 -3.62
CA CYS A 6 6.99 -13.04 -4.73
C CYS A 6 8.31 -13.81 -4.87
N LYS A 7 9.45 -13.10 -4.91
CA LYS A 7 10.77 -13.73 -4.96
C LYS A 7 11.01 -14.66 -3.76
N GLY A 8 10.66 -14.21 -2.56
CA GLY A 8 10.95 -14.94 -1.32
C GLY A 8 10.01 -16.12 -1.04
N LYS A 9 8.75 -16.05 -1.48
CA LYS A 9 7.74 -17.09 -1.24
C LYS A 9 7.55 -18.02 -2.43
N HIS A 10 7.54 -17.49 -3.65
CA HIS A 10 7.25 -18.24 -4.87
C HIS A 10 8.52 -18.56 -5.69
N LYS A 11 9.70 -18.13 -5.21
CA LYS A 11 11.01 -18.40 -5.84
C LYS A 11 11.08 -17.97 -7.31
N THR A 12 10.36 -16.91 -7.67
CA THR A 12 10.40 -16.36 -9.03
C THR A 12 11.78 -15.73 -9.32
N LYS A 13 12.15 -15.71 -10.62
CA LYS A 13 13.37 -15.04 -11.07
C LYS A 13 13.29 -13.54 -10.80
N ASP A 14 14.45 -12.90 -10.63
CA ASP A 14 14.51 -11.44 -10.46
C ASP A 14 13.80 -10.75 -11.64
N ASN A 15 13.02 -9.70 -11.33
CA ASN A 15 12.15 -8.92 -12.23
C ASN A 15 10.88 -9.60 -12.76
N GLN A 16 10.52 -10.81 -12.33
CA GLN A 16 9.23 -11.42 -12.70
C GLN A 16 8.33 -11.66 -11.49
N LEU A 17 7.08 -11.20 -11.61
CA LEU A 17 6.00 -11.57 -10.70
C LEU A 17 5.29 -12.82 -11.25
N CYS A 18 4.86 -13.70 -10.36
CA CYS A 18 3.90 -14.75 -10.72
C CYS A 18 2.51 -14.14 -10.93
N ASP A 19 1.63 -14.87 -11.59
CA ASP A 19 0.27 -14.43 -11.94
C ASP A 19 -0.50 -13.92 -10.72
N ASP A 20 -0.49 -14.65 -9.59
CA ASP A 20 -1.15 -14.21 -8.34
C ASP A 20 -0.65 -12.86 -7.82
N CYS A 21 0.66 -12.61 -7.93
CA CYS A 21 1.25 -11.37 -7.44
C CYS A 21 1.03 -10.21 -8.42
N THR A 22 0.95 -10.52 -9.72
CA THR A 22 0.58 -9.56 -10.77
C THR A 22 -0.87 -9.15 -10.60
N GLU A 23 -1.80 -10.09 -10.44
CA GLU A 23 -3.22 -9.82 -10.21
C GLU A 23 -3.43 -8.94 -8.96
N PHE A 24 -2.75 -9.27 -7.86
CA PHE A 24 -2.80 -8.43 -6.65
C PHE A 24 -2.29 -7.01 -6.91
N LEU A 25 -1.21 -6.86 -7.69
CA LEU A 25 -0.62 -5.57 -7.98
C LEU A 25 -1.54 -4.71 -8.87
N GLU A 26 -2.12 -5.31 -9.90
CA GLU A 26 -3.11 -4.67 -10.78
C GLU A 26 -4.36 -4.25 -10.00
N TYR A 27 -4.86 -5.13 -9.11
CA TYR A 27 -5.97 -4.80 -8.21
C TYR A 27 -5.64 -3.60 -7.33
N ALA A 28 -4.44 -3.57 -6.75
CA ALA A 28 -3.99 -2.48 -5.90
C ALA A 28 -3.93 -1.15 -6.68
N PHE A 29 -3.38 -1.15 -7.90
CA PHE A 29 -3.34 0.05 -8.75
C PHE A 29 -4.73 0.53 -9.15
N MET A 30 -5.61 -0.36 -9.60
CA MET A 30 -7.00 0.00 -9.92
C MET A 30 -7.72 0.66 -8.73
N ARG A 31 -7.47 0.19 -7.50
CA ARG A 31 -8.05 0.79 -6.29
C ARG A 31 -7.43 2.15 -5.93
N LEU A 32 -6.15 2.35 -6.22
CA LEU A 32 -5.47 3.63 -6.02
C LEU A 32 -6.00 4.68 -7.00
N ASP A 33 -6.14 4.35 -8.28
CA ASP A 33 -6.67 5.26 -9.30
C ASP A 33 -8.06 5.77 -8.95
N LYS A 34 -8.91 4.88 -8.42
CA LYS A 34 -10.29 5.20 -8.00
C LYS A 34 -10.39 5.76 -6.58
N CYS A 35 -9.26 6.03 -5.90
CA CYS A 35 -9.30 6.46 -4.51
C CYS A 35 -9.84 7.90 -4.39
N PRO A 36 -10.84 8.16 -3.54
CA PRO A 36 -11.34 9.53 -3.36
C PRO A 36 -10.33 10.46 -2.65
N PHE A 37 -9.34 9.89 -1.97
CA PHE A 37 -8.36 10.63 -1.17
C PHE A 37 -7.09 11.01 -1.94
N GLN A 38 -6.77 10.33 -3.04
CA GLN A 38 -5.61 10.61 -3.91
C GLN A 38 -4.32 10.91 -3.12
N GLU A 39 -3.69 12.08 -3.29
CA GLU A 39 -2.44 12.46 -2.61
C GLU A 39 -2.60 12.59 -1.08
N GLU A 40 -3.80 12.88 -0.60
CA GLU A 40 -4.12 12.97 0.84
C GLU A 40 -4.35 11.59 1.47
N LYS A 41 -4.23 10.53 0.67
CA LYS A 41 -4.46 9.16 1.10
C LYS A 41 -3.37 8.71 2.08
N SER A 42 -3.81 8.28 3.26
CA SER A 42 -2.94 7.60 4.22
C SER A 42 -2.62 6.16 3.79
N THR A 43 -1.83 5.46 4.61
CA THR A 43 -1.61 4.02 4.43
C THR A 43 -2.94 3.25 4.49
N CYS A 44 -3.10 2.21 3.66
CA CYS A 44 -4.38 1.49 3.56
C CYS A 44 -4.88 0.91 4.90
N GLY A 45 -3.95 0.56 5.81
CA GLY A 45 -4.29 0.06 7.15
C GLY A 45 -4.90 1.11 8.09
N LYS A 46 -4.70 2.40 7.82
CA LYS A 46 -5.25 3.52 8.59
C LYS A 46 -6.20 4.38 7.77
N CYS A 47 -6.62 3.90 6.60
CA CYS A 47 -7.49 4.67 5.73
C CYS A 47 -8.89 4.77 6.35
N LEU A 48 -9.54 5.92 6.15
CA LEU A 48 -10.91 6.17 6.60
C LEU A 48 -11.94 5.24 5.91
N VAL A 49 -11.59 4.68 4.75
CA VAL A 49 -12.45 3.77 4.00
C VAL A 49 -11.78 2.42 3.76
N HIS A 50 -12.61 1.39 3.78
CA HIS A 50 -12.22 0.02 3.57
C HIS A 50 -12.56 -0.43 2.14
N CYS A 51 -11.73 -0.02 1.19
CA CYS A 51 -11.98 -0.26 -0.25
C CYS A 51 -11.48 -1.63 -0.77
N TYR A 52 -10.58 -2.31 -0.04
CA TYR A 52 -10.09 -3.63 -0.41
C TYR A 52 -11.09 -4.71 0.00
N GLN A 53 -11.33 -5.65 -0.92
CA GLN A 53 -12.02 -6.90 -0.63
C GLN A 53 -11.28 -7.65 0.50
N PRO A 54 -12.00 -8.40 1.35
CA PRO A 54 -11.42 -9.07 2.51
C PRO A 54 -10.22 -9.97 2.15
N GLU A 55 -10.33 -10.75 1.08
CA GLU A 55 -9.26 -11.65 0.61
C GLU A 55 -8.02 -10.86 0.16
N MET A 56 -8.19 -9.87 -0.71
CA MET A 56 -7.10 -9.01 -1.18
C MET A 56 -6.45 -8.23 -0.03
N ARG A 57 -7.22 -7.84 0.98
CA ARG A 57 -6.68 -7.21 2.19
C ARG A 57 -5.79 -8.16 2.97
N GLU A 58 -6.18 -9.42 3.09
CA GLU A 58 -5.37 -10.40 3.79
C GLU A 58 -4.08 -10.71 3.02
N LYS A 59 -4.15 -10.84 1.68
CA LYS A 59 -2.97 -10.91 0.81
C LYS A 59 -2.05 -9.70 1.03
N ALA A 60 -2.60 -8.49 1.07
CA ALA A 60 -1.82 -7.28 1.33
C ALA A 60 -1.09 -7.35 2.70
N LYS A 61 -1.77 -7.76 3.77
CA LYS A 61 -1.13 -7.92 5.09
C LYS A 61 0.00 -8.93 5.06
N GLN A 62 -0.19 -10.07 4.40
CA GLN A 62 0.84 -11.11 4.27
C GLN A 62 2.07 -10.57 3.54
N ILE A 63 1.86 -9.87 2.41
CA ILE A 63 2.93 -9.24 1.63
C ILE A 63 3.69 -8.23 2.49
N MET A 64 2.97 -7.37 3.22
CA MET A 64 3.58 -6.32 4.05
C MET A 64 4.35 -6.91 5.24
N ARG A 65 3.78 -7.91 5.95
CA ARG A 65 4.41 -8.59 7.09
C ARG A 65 5.70 -9.31 6.67
N TYR A 66 5.71 -9.92 5.49
CA TYR A 66 6.89 -10.61 4.99
C TYR A 66 7.93 -9.63 4.43
N SER A 67 7.50 -8.67 3.62
CA SER A 67 8.40 -7.79 2.87
C SER A 67 8.94 -6.63 3.69
N GLY A 68 8.20 -6.16 4.71
CA GLY A 68 8.57 -5.00 5.52
C GLY A 68 9.95 -5.13 6.16
N PRO A 69 10.20 -6.14 7.02
CA PRO A 69 11.51 -6.33 7.63
C PRO A 69 12.62 -6.61 6.60
N ARG A 70 12.27 -7.28 5.49
CA ARG A 70 13.22 -7.66 4.44
C ARG A 70 13.61 -6.48 3.54
N LEU A 71 12.82 -5.40 3.53
CA LEU A 71 13.12 -4.21 2.74
C LEU A 71 14.38 -3.51 3.24
N ILE A 72 14.68 -3.63 4.54
CA ILE A 72 15.87 -3.04 5.18
C ILE A 72 17.15 -3.49 4.46
N TYR A 73 17.24 -4.77 4.07
CA TYR A 73 18.41 -5.31 3.38
C TYR A 73 18.52 -4.88 1.91
N LYS A 74 17.40 -4.53 1.27
CA LYS A 74 17.40 -4.11 -0.15
C LYS A 74 17.55 -2.59 -0.31
N SER A 75 16.86 -1.83 0.52
CA SER A 75 16.88 -0.37 0.48
C SER A 75 16.55 0.17 1.87
N PRO A 76 17.58 0.46 2.69
CA PRO A 76 17.42 0.98 4.04
C PRO A 76 16.61 2.28 4.08
N VAL A 77 16.85 3.18 3.12
CA VAL A 77 16.14 4.47 3.02
C VAL A 77 14.65 4.26 2.76
N LEU A 78 14.29 3.39 1.81
CA LEU A 78 12.89 3.09 1.52
C LEU A 78 12.20 2.36 2.69
N ALA A 79 12.93 1.49 3.39
CA ALA A 79 12.43 0.82 4.58
C ALA A 79 12.12 1.81 5.71
N LEU A 80 13.01 2.79 5.95
CA LEU A 80 12.76 3.86 6.91
C LEU A 80 11.53 4.68 6.50
N HIS A 81 11.44 5.12 5.25
CA HIS A 81 10.28 5.85 4.73
C HIS A 81 8.98 5.07 4.97
N HIS A 82 8.99 3.77 4.69
CA HIS A 82 7.85 2.89 4.89
C HIS A 82 7.40 2.82 6.37
N VAL A 83 8.36 2.74 7.30
CA VAL A 83 8.08 2.74 8.74
C VAL A 83 7.50 4.09 9.18
N PHE A 84 8.07 5.20 8.71
CA PHE A 84 7.58 6.54 9.02
C PHE A 84 6.17 6.78 8.49
N ASP A 85 5.88 6.39 7.24
CA ASP A 85 4.53 6.45 6.66
C ASP A 85 3.53 5.59 7.42
N GLY A 86 3.96 4.40 7.86
CA GLY A 86 3.18 3.54 8.75
C GLY A 86 2.86 4.19 10.10
N ARG A 87 3.67 5.16 10.57
CA ARG A 87 3.47 5.88 11.84
C ARG A 87 2.64 7.15 11.69
N LYS A 88 2.65 7.82 10.53
CA LYS A 88 1.83 9.02 10.26
C LYS A 88 0.35 8.77 10.60
N LYS A 89 -0.30 9.78 11.18
CA LYS A 89 -1.74 9.75 11.48
C LYS A 89 -2.51 10.05 10.20
N PRO A 90 -3.59 9.31 9.90
CA PRO A 90 -4.46 9.67 8.79
C PRO A 90 -5.17 10.99 9.09
N LEU A 91 -5.52 11.73 8.05
CA LEU A 91 -6.48 12.83 8.17
C LEU A 91 -7.82 12.31 8.68
N THR A 92 -8.55 13.14 9.40
CA THR A 92 -9.95 12.90 9.76
C THR A 92 -10.87 13.23 8.59
N LEU A 93 -12.09 12.69 8.60
CA LEU A 93 -13.12 13.01 7.59
C LEU A 93 -13.42 14.52 7.55
N LYS A 94 -13.37 15.20 8.70
CA LYS A 94 -13.62 16.65 8.80
C LYS A 94 -12.50 17.45 8.14
N GLU A 95 -11.24 17.10 8.42
CA GLU A 95 -10.07 17.73 7.80
C GLU A 95 -10.06 17.52 6.28
N PHE A 96 -10.36 16.30 5.82
CA PHE A 96 -10.44 15.98 4.40
C PHE A 96 -11.50 16.82 3.67
N LYS A 97 -12.72 16.90 4.23
CA LYS A 97 -13.80 17.72 3.66
C LYS A 97 -13.41 19.20 3.58
N ASN A 98 -12.83 19.74 4.65
CA ASN A 98 -12.39 21.13 4.70
C ASN A 98 -11.33 21.46 3.64
N LYS A 99 -10.36 20.56 3.43
CA LYS A 99 -9.31 20.75 2.43
C LYS A 99 -9.86 20.66 1.01
N LYS A 100 -10.76 19.71 0.74
CA LYS A 100 -11.44 19.58 -0.56
C LYS A 100 -12.25 20.83 -0.91
N MET A 101 -12.99 21.40 0.05
CA MET A 101 -13.74 22.65 -0.15
C MET A 101 -12.81 23.83 -0.49
N LYS A 102 -11.70 23.99 0.24
CA LYS A 102 -10.70 25.05 -0.03
C LYS A 102 -10.07 24.94 -1.42
N ASN A 103 -9.82 23.73 -1.91
CA ASN A 103 -9.23 23.53 -3.24
C ASN A 103 -10.25 23.67 -4.39
N SER A 104 -11.53 23.85 -4.08
CA SER A 104 -12.62 24.00 -5.08
C SER A 104 -13.16 25.44 -5.15
N SER A 105 -12.59 26.37 -4.38
CA SER A 105 -12.85 27.81 -4.40
C SER A 105 -11.67 28.54 -5.02
#